data_AF-A0A6S7HLE7-F1
#
_entry.id   AF-A0A6S7HLE7-F1
#
_cell.length_a   1.000
_cell.length_b   1.000
_cell.length_c   1.000
_cell.angle_alpha   90.00
_cell.angle_beta   90.00
_cell.angle_gamma   90.00
#
_symmetry.space_group_name_H-M   'P 1'
#
loop_
_entity.id
_entity.type
_entity.pdbx_description
1 polymer ?
#
loop_
_entity_poly.entity_id
_entity_poly.type
_entity_poly.pdbx_seq_one_letter_code
_entity_poly.pdbx_strand_id
1 'polypeptide(L)'
;MAKIASLSDARLVSLESRLQSDWASASENEKARWEKYVDEACRAVCRVIAPKASYELLATYRKSSVPGKAENLPRTQAENALVAAYQNAPTKSLKTQILSIYAPRYTAKELKSMHGEFEQLSDRQIKKAKAHAKTVGAGLTLPKIVHHRTRIDLSKLNHFLTFADQPYFYQDVSYGTRMLKLQSGERAQIMMPNVVRTVTRSTMIEQY
;
A
#
# COMPACT_ATOMS: atom_id res chain seq x y z
N MET A 1 -25.92 23.61 -20.06
CA MET A 1 -27.31 23.88 -19.66
C MET A 1 -28.24 24.13 -20.85
N ALA A 2 -27.88 24.98 -21.82
CA ALA A 2 -28.79 25.36 -22.94
C ALA A 2 -29.32 24.18 -23.81
N LYS A 3 -28.51 23.14 -24.06
CA LYS A 3 -28.95 21.94 -24.83
C LYS A 3 -29.89 20.99 -24.07
N ILE A 4 -29.93 21.05 -22.73
CA ILE A 4 -30.81 20.18 -21.92
C ILE A 4 -32.21 20.80 -21.83
N ALA A 5 -32.28 22.14 -21.76
CA ALA A 5 -33.54 22.87 -21.74
C ALA A 5 -34.37 22.71 -23.04
N SER A 6 -33.72 22.45 -24.18
CA SER A 6 -34.41 22.20 -25.46
C SER A 6 -34.96 20.78 -25.62
N LEU A 7 -34.61 19.85 -24.72
CA LEU A 7 -35.01 18.43 -24.79
C LEU A 7 -36.13 18.07 -23.79
N SER A 8 -36.59 19.02 -22.98
CA SER A 8 -37.58 18.78 -21.93
C SER A 8 -38.83 19.65 -22.11
N ASP A 9 -39.97 19.03 -22.44
CA ASP A 9 -41.30 19.64 -22.26
C ASP A 9 -41.65 19.83 -20.77
N ALA A 10 -40.94 19.12 -19.89
CA ALA A 10 -40.99 19.37 -18.46
C ALA A 10 -40.19 20.64 -18.18
N ARG A 11 -40.89 21.75 -17.88
CA ARG A 11 -40.33 22.97 -17.27
C ARG A 11 -39.25 22.56 -16.25
N LEU A 12 -37.97 22.66 -16.63
CA LEU A 12 -36.91 22.78 -15.65
C LEU A 12 -37.35 23.93 -14.77
N VAL A 13 -37.59 23.66 -13.48
CA VAL A 13 -37.97 24.70 -12.53
C VAL A 13 -36.91 25.78 -12.68
N SER A 14 -37.31 26.91 -13.25
CA SER A 14 -36.39 28.02 -13.46
C SER A 14 -35.78 28.30 -12.09
N LEU A 15 -34.46 28.48 -12.04
CA LEU A 15 -33.74 28.81 -10.81
C LEU A 15 -34.08 30.26 -10.41
N GLU A 16 -35.35 30.50 -10.10
CA GLU A 16 -35.92 31.81 -9.78
C GLU A 16 -35.52 32.24 -8.37
N SER A 17 -35.33 31.29 -7.47
CA SER A 17 -34.86 31.53 -6.12
C SER A 17 -33.39 31.12 -5.98
N ARG A 18 -32.61 31.95 -5.27
CA ARG A 18 -31.25 31.64 -4.83
C ARG A 18 -31.17 31.75 -3.31
N LEU A 19 -30.42 30.86 -2.67
CA LEU A 19 -30.10 30.99 -1.25
C LEU A 19 -29.23 32.25 -1.08
N GLN A 20 -29.70 33.20 -0.27
CA GLN A 20 -28.97 34.46 -0.01
C GLN A 20 -28.10 34.40 1.27
N SER A 21 -28.37 33.46 2.16
CA SER A 21 -27.61 33.21 3.39
C SER A 21 -26.55 32.12 3.20
N ASP A 22 -25.50 32.14 4.02
CA ASP A 22 -24.53 31.04 4.05
C ASP A 22 -25.17 29.77 4.59
N TRP A 23 -24.87 28.63 3.97
CA TRP A 23 -25.45 27.32 4.33
C TRP A 23 -25.31 26.98 5.82
N ALA A 24 -24.19 27.36 6.45
CA ALA A 24 -23.98 27.13 7.87
C ALA A 24 -24.96 27.91 8.77
N SER A 25 -25.34 29.12 8.35
CA SER A 25 -26.20 30.06 9.09
C SER A 25 -27.71 29.91 8.80
N ALA A 26 -28.08 29.15 7.77
CA ALA A 26 -29.47 28.97 7.36
C ALA A 26 -30.28 28.14 8.37
N SER A 27 -31.56 28.48 8.50
CA SER A 27 -32.53 27.74 9.33
C SER A 27 -32.71 26.31 8.81
N GLU A 28 -33.01 25.35 9.70
CA GLU A 28 -33.29 23.96 9.30
C GLU A 28 -34.42 23.88 8.26
N ASN A 29 -35.42 24.75 8.34
CA ASN A 29 -36.52 24.81 7.37
C ASN A 29 -36.04 25.27 5.98
N GLU A 30 -35.09 26.21 5.94
CA GLU A 30 -34.49 26.66 4.69
C GLU A 30 -33.62 25.57 4.07
N LYS A 31 -32.78 24.90 4.88
CA LYS A 31 -31.96 23.76 4.45
C LYS A 31 -32.81 22.65 3.85
N ALA A 32 -33.86 22.23 4.56
CA ALA A 32 -34.77 21.18 4.08
C ALA A 32 -35.49 21.58 2.79
N ARG A 33 -35.86 22.85 2.63
CA ARG A 33 -36.47 23.36 1.39
C ARG A 33 -35.48 23.25 0.23
N TRP A 34 -34.24 23.65 0.42
CA TRP A 34 -33.21 23.57 -0.63
C TRP A 34 -32.79 22.15 -0.95
N GLU A 35 -32.74 21.25 0.03
CA GLU A 35 -32.50 19.82 -0.20
C GLU A 35 -33.57 19.21 -1.10
N LYS A 36 -34.85 19.50 -0.83
CA LYS A 36 -35.97 19.06 -1.68
C LYS A 36 -35.84 19.63 -3.09
N TYR A 37 -35.51 20.92 -3.21
CA TYR A 37 -35.34 21.58 -4.50
C TYR A 37 -34.21 20.96 -5.33
N VAL A 38 -33.07 20.65 -4.70
CA VAL A 38 -31.94 19.96 -5.34
C VAL A 38 -32.34 18.53 -5.75
N ASP A 39 -33.08 17.81 -4.92
CA ASP A 39 -33.58 16.46 -5.25
C ASP A 39 -34.49 16.50 -6.49
N GLU A 40 -35.43 17.44 -6.55
CA GLU A 40 -36.33 17.65 -7.68
C GLU A 40 -35.57 18.01 -8.97
N ALA A 41 -34.60 18.94 -8.87
CA ALA A 41 -33.77 19.33 -10.01
C ALA A 41 -32.94 18.15 -10.54
N CYS A 42 -32.30 17.37 -9.65
CA CYS A 42 -31.55 16.17 -10.03
C CYS A 42 -32.45 15.15 -10.73
N ARG A 43 -33.66 14.92 -10.21
CA ARG A 43 -34.65 14.02 -10.83
C ARG A 43 -35.07 14.49 -12.21
N ALA A 44 -35.32 15.79 -12.39
CA ALA A 44 -35.69 16.36 -13.68
C ALA A 44 -34.58 16.11 -14.72
N VAL A 45 -33.32 16.36 -14.36
CA VAL A 45 -32.18 16.08 -15.23
C VAL A 45 -32.06 14.58 -15.54
N CYS A 46 -32.21 13.71 -14.55
CA CYS A 46 -32.15 12.26 -14.77
C CYS A 46 -33.29 11.75 -15.68
N ARG A 47 -34.47 12.38 -15.68
CA ARG A 47 -35.57 12.05 -16.61
C ARG A 47 -35.22 12.39 -18.06
N VAL A 48 -34.48 13.47 -18.29
CA VAL A 48 -34.01 13.84 -19.65
C VAL A 48 -32.92 12.88 -20.12
N ILE A 49 -32.00 12.52 -19.24
CA ILE A 49 -30.86 11.64 -19.58
C ILE A 49 -31.33 10.19 -19.80
N ALA A 50 -32.19 9.68 -18.93
CA ALA A 50 -32.65 8.29 -18.94
C ALA A 50 -34.17 8.22 -18.68
N PRO A 51 -35.01 8.46 -19.70
CA PRO A 51 -36.47 8.56 -19.53
C PRO A 51 -37.11 7.27 -18.99
N LYS A 52 -36.52 6.11 -19.27
CA LYS A 52 -36.99 4.80 -18.80
C LYS A 52 -36.37 4.35 -17.47
N ALA A 53 -35.25 4.95 -17.04
CA ALA A 53 -34.45 4.47 -15.90
C ALA A 53 -33.93 5.62 -15.01
N SER A 54 -34.66 6.73 -14.92
CA SER A 54 -34.20 7.96 -14.27
C SER A 54 -33.92 7.78 -12.77
N TYR A 55 -34.72 6.95 -12.10
CA TYR A 55 -34.58 6.68 -10.66
C TYR A 55 -33.34 5.83 -10.36
N GLU A 56 -33.11 4.79 -11.16
CA GLU A 56 -31.96 3.89 -11.02
C GLU A 56 -30.64 4.63 -11.29
N LEU A 57 -30.61 5.51 -12.30
CA LEU A 57 -29.46 6.35 -12.59
C LEU A 57 -29.10 7.27 -11.42
N LEU A 58 -30.09 7.93 -10.81
CA LEU A 58 -29.87 8.81 -9.67
C LEU A 58 -29.43 8.03 -8.42
N ALA A 59 -30.01 6.84 -8.19
CA ALA A 59 -29.65 5.96 -7.09
C ALA A 59 -28.21 5.41 -7.22
N THR A 60 -27.79 5.00 -8.43
CA THR A 60 -26.43 4.52 -8.69
C THR A 60 -25.40 5.64 -8.54
N TYR A 61 -25.70 6.84 -9.05
CA TYR A 61 -24.85 8.01 -8.87
C TYR A 61 -24.62 8.36 -7.39
N ARG A 62 -25.70 8.39 -6.58
CA ARG A 62 -25.60 8.63 -5.12
C ARG A 62 -24.72 7.59 -4.42
N LYS A 63 -24.84 6.32 -4.79
CA LYS A 63 -24.01 5.24 -4.24
C LYS A 63 -22.54 5.40 -4.63
N SER A 64 -22.23 5.88 -5.84
CA SER A 64 -20.85 6.16 -6.25
C SER A 64 -20.23 7.38 -5.57
N SER A 65 -21.04 8.38 -5.21
CA SER A 65 -20.56 9.66 -4.69
C SER A 65 -20.28 9.65 -3.18
N VAL A 66 -20.67 8.61 -2.44
CA VAL A 66 -20.36 8.46 -1.01
C VAL A 66 -19.12 7.58 -0.86
N PRO A 67 -17.91 8.14 -0.70
CA PRO A 67 -16.71 7.38 -0.38
C PRO A 67 -16.82 6.86 1.06
N GLY A 68 -17.47 5.71 1.26
CA GLY A 68 -17.50 5.05 2.57
C GLY A 68 -18.77 4.29 2.95
N LYS A 69 -19.85 4.35 2.16
CA LYS A 69 -21.05 3.50 2.36
C LYS A 69 -21.29 2.60 1.15
N ALA A 70 -20.33 1.74 0.87
CA ALA A 70 -20.53 0.57 0.02
C ALA A 70 -21.18 -0.55 0.83
N GLU A 71 -22.35 -0.30 1.41
CA GLU A 71 -23.22 -1.39 1.83
C GLU A 71 -23.82 -1.97 0.55
N ASN A 72 -23.29 -3.11 0.11
CA ASN A 72 -23.68 -3.87 -1.08
C ASN A 72 -23.18 -3.32 -2.43
N LEU A 73 -21.86 -3.12 -2.57
CA LEU A 73 -21.22 -3.16 -3.89
C LEU A 73 -20.85 -4.62 -4.20
N PRO A 74 -21.02 -5.13 -5.44
CA PRO A 74 -20.50 -6.44 -5.82
C PRO A 74 -19.02 -6.50 -5.48
N ARG A 75 -18.61 -7.60 -4.84
CA ARG A 75 -17.25 -7.92 -4.44
C ARG A 75 -16.26 -7.45 -5.49
N THR A 76 -15.50 -6.40 -5.19
CA THR A 76 -14.56 -5.84 -6.16
C THR A 76 -13.58 -6.94 -6.56
N GLN A 77 -13.12 -7.01 -7.81
CA GLN A 77 -12.13 -8.03 -8.25
C GLN A 77 -10.90 -8.08 -7.32
N ALA A 78 -10.50 -6.93 -6.75
CA ALA A 78 -9.47 -6.83 -5.74
C ALA A 78 -9.81 -7.56 -4.42
N GLU A 79 -11.05 -7.53 -3.96
CA GLU A 79 -11.50 -8.25 -2.77
C GLU A 79 -11.51 -9.76 -2.99
N ASN A 80 -11.92 -10.21 -4.19
CA ASN A 80 -11.80 -11.61 -4.60
C ASN A 80 -10.33 -12.07 -4.55
N ALA A 81 -9.43 -11.28 -5.13
CA ALA A 81 -7.99 -11.58 -5.13
C ALA A 81 -7.41 -11.65 -3.71
N LEU A 82 -7.81 -10.75 -2.81
CA LEU A 82 -7.37 -10.75 -1.41
C LEU A 82 -7.87 -11.98 -0.64
N VAL A 83 -9.11 -12.40 -0.86
CA VAL A 83 -9.65 -13.62 -0.25
C VAL A 83 -8.95 -14.87 -0.78
N ALA A 84 -8.70 -14.94 -2.10
CA ALA A 84 -7.92 -16.02 -2.70
C ALA A 84 -6.47 -16.05 -2.17
N ALA A 85 -5.84 -14.89 -2.00
CA ALA A 85 -4.50 -14.79 -1.41
C ALA A 85 -4.50 -15.24 0.07
N TYR A 86 -5.55 -14.94 0.83
CA TYR A 86 -5.71 -15.41 2.21
C TYR A 86 -5.83 -16.94 2.27
N GLN A 87 -6.57 -17.56 1.33
CA GLN A 87 -6.69 -19.02 1.27
C GLN A 87 -5.35 -19.70 0.96
N ASN A 88 -4.61 -19.16 0.00
CA ASN A 88 -3.33 -19.72 -0.46
C ASN A 88 -2.15 -19.39 0.48
N ALA A 89 -2.38 -18.63 1.55
CA ALA A 89 -1.33 -18.23 2.47
C ALA A 89 -0.83 -19.42 3.30
N PRO A 90 0.49 -19.73 3.26
CA PRO A 90 1.04 -20.92 3.90
C PRO A 90 1.14 -20.79 5.44
N THR A 91 1.21 -19.56 5.97
CA THR A 91 1.42 -19.31 7.39
C THR A 91 0.32 -18.46 8.00
N LYS A 92 0.03 -18.68 9.29
CA LYS A 92 -0.96 -17.90 10.04
C LYS A 92 -0.57 -16.41 10.17
N SER A 93 0.73 -16.10 10.17
CA SER A 93 1.22 -14.73 10.17
C SER A 93 0.87 -14.02 8.86
N LEU A 94 1.13 -14.65 7.72
CA LEU A 94 0.82 -14.11 6.40
C LEU A 94 -0.70 -13.99 6.18
N LYS A 95 -1.49 -14.96 6.65
CA LYS A 95 -2.96 -14.83 6.73
C LYS A 95 -3.39 -13.59 7.52
N THR A 96 -2.78 -13.35 8.68
CA THR A 96 -3.08 -12.16 9.51
C THR A 96 -2.71 -10.86 8.78
N GLN A 97 -1.59 -10.84 8.07
CA GLN A 97 -1.12 -9.69 7.29
C GLN A 97 -2.04 -9.39 6.11
N ILE A 98 -2.40 -10.40 5.32
CA ILE A 98 -3.36 -10.23 4.20
C ILE A 98 -4.70 -9.73 4.75
N LEU A 99 -5.22 -10.37 5.80
CA LEU A 99 -6.47 -9.96 6.44
C LEU A 99 -6.40 -8.52 6.96
N SER A 100 -5.25 -8.08 7.46
CA SER A 100 -5.06 -6.71 7.97
C SER A 100 -5.22 -5.62 6.90
N ILE A 101 -5.09 -5.96 5.61
CA ILE A 101 -5.23 -5.01 4.49
C ILE A 101 -6.67 -4.49 4.37
N TYR A 102 -7.65 -5.36 4.55
CA TYR A 102 -9.06 -5.03 4.33
C TYR A 102 -9.92 -5.17 5.58
N ALA A 103 -9.48 -5.87 6.63
CA ALA A 103 -10.25 -6.00 7.87
C ALA A 103 -10.73 -4.68 8.50
N PRO A 104 -9.97 -3.55 8.46
CA PRO A 104 -10.44 -2.28 9.01
C PRO A 104 -11.67 -1.70 8.28
N ARG A 105 -11.88 -2.08 7.00
CA ARG A 105 -12.95 -1.56 6.15
C ARG A 105 -14.30 -2.25 6.35
N TYR A 106 -14.30 -3.43 6.96
CA TYR A 106 -15.49 -4.27 7.07
C TYR A 106 -15.84 -4.60 8.52
N THR A 107 -17.12 -4.91 8.74
CA THR A 107 -17.60 -5.41 10.02
C THR A 107 -17.22 -6.90 10.21
N ALA A 108 -17.23 -7.38 11.45
CA ALA A 108 -16.87 -8.78 11.71
C ALA A 108 -17.86 -9.78 11.06
N LYS A 109 -19.13 -9.40 10.93
CA LYS A 109 -20.17 -10.21 10.28
C LYS A 109 -19.93 -10.33 8.78
N GLU A 110 -19.62 -9.21 8.12
CA GLU A 110 -19.26 -9.18 6.69
C GLU A 110 -18.02 -10.04 6.42
N LEU A 111 -16.96 -9.88 7.21
CA LEU A 111 -15.73 -10.66 7.04
C LEU A 111 -15.98 -12.16 7.18
N LYS A 112 -16.83 -12.59 8.11
CA LYS A 112 -17.22 -14.00 8.25
C LYS A 112 -18.05 -14.48 7.06
N SER A 113 -18.96 -13.66 6.55
CA SER A 113 -19.73 -13.98 5.33
C SER A 113 -18.83 -14.15 4.11
N MET A 114 -17.85 -13.26 3.94
CA MET A 114 -16.93 -13.24 2.79
C MET A 114 -15.99 -14.44 2.73
N HIS A 115 -15.67 -15.03 3.88
CA HIS A 115 -14.79 -16.19 4.00
C HIS A 115 -15.53 -17.49 4.27
N GLY A 116 -16.82 -17.44 4.56
CA GLY A 116 -17.64 -18.59 4.94
C GLY A 116 -17.66 -19.72 3.90
N GLU A 117 -17.41 -19.40 2.63
CA GLU A 117 -17.28 -20.37 1.53
C GLU A 117 -16.06 -21.30 1.69
N PHE A 118 -15.02 -20.87 2.43
CA PHE A 118 -13.72 -21.54 2.46
C PHE A 118 -13.22 -21.86 3.87
N GLU A 119 -13.29 -20.88 4.78
CA GLU A 119 -12.75 -20.99 6.13
C GLU A 119 -13.55 -20.12 7.11
N GLN A 120 -13.95 -20.69 8.25
CA GLN A 120 -14.63 -19.90 9.28
C GLN A 120 -13.64 -18.99 10.02
N LEU A 121 -13.73 -17.69 9.80
CA LEU A 121 -12.95 -16.71 10.56
C LEU A 121 -13.40 -16.63 12.03
N SER A 122 -12.45 -16.82 12.93
CA SER A 122 -12.64 -16.56 14.36
C SER A 122 -12.59 -15.06 14.65
N ASP A 123 -13.39 -14.60 15.62
CA ASP A 123 -13.35 -13.20 16.10
C ASP A 123 -11.95 -12.81 16.61
N ARG A 124 -11.19 -13.78 17.13
CA ARG A 124 -9.81 -13.56 17.56
C ARG A 124 -8.90 -13.23 16.38
N GLN A 125 -9.08 -13.87 15.23
CA GLN A 125 -8.29 -13.59 14.02
C GLN A 125 -8.60 -12.20 13.48
N ILE A 126 -9.89 -11.82 13.45
CA ILE A 126 -10.32 -10.48 13.03
C ILE A 126 -9.76 -9.41 13.95
N LYS A 127 -9.86 -9.59 15.28
CA LYS A 127 -9.27 -8.68 16.27
C LYS A 127 -7.76 -8.56 16.09
N LYS A 128 -7.07 -9.68 15.89
CA LYS A 128 -5.61 -9.70 15.68
C LYS A 128 -5.20 -8.96 14.41
N ALA A 129 -5.92 -9.13 13.30
CA ALA A 129 -5.66 -8.42 12.06
C ALA A 129 -5.94 -6.91 12.15
N LYS A 130 -7.02 -6.52 12.83
CA LYS A 130 -7.30 -5.09 13.11
C LYS A 130 -6.23 -4.47 14.02
N ALA A 131 -5.78 -5.20 15.05
CA ALA A 131 -4.69 -4.76 15.91
C ALA A 131 -3.38 -4.61 15.12
N HIS A 132 -3.04 -5.57 14.26
CA HIS A 132 -1.88 -5.51 13.38
C HIS A 132 -1.92 -4.28 12.46
N ALA A 133 -3.06 -4.04 11.81
CA ALA A 133 -3.23 -2.86 10.96
C ALA A 133 -3.01 -1.55 11.72
N LYS A 134 -3.39 -1.49 13.00
CA LYS A 134 -3.22 -0.32 13.85
C LYS A 134 -1.78 -0.12 14.34
N THR A 135 -1.06 -1.20 14.68
CA THR A 135 0.28 -1.11 15.30
C THR A 135 1.42 -1.11 14.28
N VAL A 136 1.31 -1.98 13.28
CA VAL A 136 2.37 -2.28 12.29
C VAL A 136 2.04 -1.66 10.93
N GLY A 137 0.75 -1.46 10.65
CA GLY A 137 0.24 -1.06 9.35
C GLY A 137 -0.39 -2.24 8.60
N ALA A 138 -1.07 -1.93 7.49
CA ALA A 138 -1.67 -2.93 6.62
C ALA A 138 -0.59 -3.71 5.83
N GLY A 139 -0.68 -5.04 5.84
CA GLY A 139 0.20 -5.92 5.06
C GLY A 139 1.48 -6.36 5.79
N LEU A 140 2.55 -6.60 5.04
CA LEU A 140 3.85 -7.04 5.56
C LEU A 140 4.78 -5.84 5.73
N THR A 141 5.25 -5.58 6.96
CA THR A 141 6.36 -4.65 7.15
C THR A 141 7.65 -5.29 6.67
N LEU A 142 8.19 -4.76 5.57
CA LEU A 142 9.52 -5.13 5.12
C LEU A 142 10.54 -4.78 6.23
N PRO A 143 11.42 -5.71 6.61
CA PRO A 143 12.49 -5.39 7.54
C PRO A 143 13.32 -4.28 6.91
N LYS A 144 13.40 -3.11 7.56
CA LYS A 144 14.31 -2.05 7.14
C LYS A 144 15.72 -2.59 7.30
N ILE A 145 16.39 -2.85 6.18
CA ILE A 145 17.81 -3.20 6.20
C ILE A 145 18.54 -1.95 6.72
N VAL A 146 19.07 -2.04 7.92
CA VAL A 146 19.83 -0.93 8.52
C VAL A 146 21.17 -0.87 7.79
N HIS A 147 21.29 0.06 6.85
CA HIS A 147 22.55 0.32 6.17
C HIS A 147 23.42 1.23 7.06
N HIS A 148 24.38 0.64 7.77
CA HIS A 148 25.41 1.39 8.47
C HIS A 148 26.44 1.89 7.44
N ARG A 149 26.45 3.19 7.16
CA ARG A 149 27.52 3.82 6.37
C ARG A 149 28.65 4.21 7.33
N THR A 150 29.76 3.48 7.29
CA THR A 150 31.00 3.87 7.96
C THR A 150 31.83 4.74 7.03
N ARG A 151 32.31 5.88 7.53
CA ARG A 151 33.23 6.73 6.80
C ARG A 151 34.62 6.13 6.93
N ILE A 152 35.20 5.71 5.82
CA ILE A 152 36.60 5.25 5.78
C ILE A 152 37.49 6.49 5.82
N ASP A 153 38.52 6.45 6.65
CA ASP A 153 39.55 7.49 6.69
C ASP A 153 40.41 7.39 5.43
N LEU A 154 40.29 8.39 4.55
CA LEU A 154 41.04 8.42 3.29
C LEU A 154 42.55 8.42 3.50
N SER A 155 43.04 8.99 4.60
CA SER A 155 44.48 9.03 4.86
C SER A 155 45.04 7.63 5.09
N LYS A 156 44.36 6.85 5.93
CA LYS A 156 44.70 5.45 6.21
C LYS A 156 44.50 4.56 4.98
N LEU A 157 43.44 4.79 4.21
CA LEU A 157 43.20 4.06 2.97
C LEU A 157 44.29 4.32 1.93
N ASN A 158 44.62 5.58 1.68
CA ASN A 158 45.67 5.94 0.73
C ASN A 158 47.03 5.42 1.17
N HIS A 159 47.34 5.48 2.47
CA HIS A 159 48.57 4.89 2.99
C HIS A 159 48.61 3.38 2.74
N PHE A 160 47.52 2.67 3.05
CA PHE A 160 47.43 1.22 2.80
C PHE A 160 47.56 0.87 1.32
N LEU A 161 46.91 1.62 0.43
CA LEU A 161 47.03 1.41 -1.01
C LEU A 161 48.45 1.69 -1.49
N THR A 162 49.07 2.77 -1.01
CA THR A 162 50.46 3.11 -1.33
C THR A 162 51.43 2.02 -0.87
N PHE A 163 51.19 1.42 0.30
CA PHE A 163 51.94 0.28 0.83
C PHE A 163 51.72 -0.98 0.00
N ALA A 164 50.47 -1.31 -0.34
CA ALA A 164 50.12 -2.48 -1.15
C ALA A 164 50.68 -2.41 -2.57
N ASP A 165 50.78 -1.20 -3.13
CA ASP A 165 51.30 -0.94 -4.49
C ASP A 165 52.84 -0.84 -4.51
N GLN A 166 53.54 -0.92 -3.37
CA GLN A 166 55.00 -0.86 -3.37
C GLN A 166 55.59 -2.09 -4.10
N PRO A 167 56.49 -1.89 -5.08
CA PRO A 167 57.02 -2.95 -5.93
C PRO A 167 57.86 -4.00 -5.17
N TYR A 168 58.29 -3.68 -3.95
CA TYR A 168 59.12 -4.54 -3.11
C TYR A 168 58.39 -5.77 -2.54
N PHE A 169 57.05 -5.80 -2.60
CA PHE A 169 56.25 -6.87 -1.98
C PHE A 169 55.76 -7.96 -2.95
N TYR A 170 56.06 -7.84 -4.25
CA TYR A 170 55.54 -8.75 -5.28
C TYR A 170 56.36 -10.03 -5.51
N GLN A 171 57.48 -10.25 -4.79
CA GLN A 171 58.42 -11.31 -5.20
C GLN A 171 58.16 -12.71 -4.62
N ASP A 172 57.36 -12.86 -3.56
CA ASP A 172 57.19 -14.18 -2.90
C ASP A 172 55.74 -14.67 -2.83
N VAL A 173 54.95 -14.47 -3.90
CA VAL A 173 53.61 -15.07 -3.95
C VAL A 173 53.24 -15.71 -5.27
N SER A 174 52.82 -16.98 -5.19
CA SER A 174 52.23 -17.71 -6.30
C SER A 174 50.93 -17.07 -6.79
N TYR A 175 50.83 -16.88 -8.10
CA TYR A 175 49.62 -16.44 -8.78
C TYR A 175 48.46 -17.42 -8.54
N GLY A 176 47.22 -16.93 -8.43
CA GLY A 176 46.01 -17.75 -8.27
C GLY A 176 45.03 -17.22 -7.24
N THR A 177 43.87 -17.88 -7.13
CA THR A 177 42.79 -17.53 -6.18
C THR A 177 42.42 -18.72 -5.32
N ARG A 178 42.09 -18.50 -4.05
CA ARG A 178 41.63 -19.55 -3.13
C ARG A 178 40.38 -19.13 -2.38
N MET A 179 39.49 -20.09 -2.17
CA MET A 179 38.23 -19.88 -1.46
C MET A 179 38.47 -19.84 0.05
N LEU A 180 38.11 -18.73 0.70
CA LEU A 180 38.16 -18.60 2.15
C LEU A 180 36.82 -18.99 2.75
N LYS A 181 36.86 -19.89 3.74
CA LYS A 181 35.71 -20.24 4.57
C LYS A 181 35.73 -19.35 5.81
N LEU A 182 34.76 -18.45 5.92
CA LEU A 182 34.56 -17.67 7.13
C LEU A 182 33.97 -18.55 8.24
N GLN A 183 34.31 -18.25 9.49
CA GLN A 183 33.81 -18.96 10.69
C GLN A 183 32.27 -18.89 10.83
N SER A 184 31.60 -17.99 10.11
CA SER A 184 30.15 -17.82 10.13
C SER A 184 29.36 -18.91 9.40
N GLY A 185 30.02 -19.96 8.88
CA GLY A 185 29.35 -21.09 8.23
C GLY A 185 28.85 -20.79 6.81
N GLU A 186 29.43 -21.52 5.86
CA GLU A 186 28.99 -21.85 4.48
C GLU A 186 28.56 -20.76 3.48
N ARG A 187 28.10 -19.57 3.86
CA ARG A 187 27.47 -18.62 2.91
C ARG A 187 28.28 -17.40 2.51
N ALA A 188 29.55 -17.35 2.87
CA ALA A 188 30.48 -16.33 2.38
C ALA A 188 31.78 -17.02 1.97
N GLN A 189 31.72 -17.77 0.86
CA GLN A 189 32.93 -18.20 0.17
C GLN A 189 33.46 -17.00 -0.61
N ILE A 190 34.48 -16.35 -0.05
CA ILE A 190 35.12 -15.20 -0.70
C ILE A 190 36.31 -15.74 -1.50
N MET A 191 36.32 -15.42 -2.80
CA MET A 191 37.48 -15.66 -3.66
C MET A 191 38.57 -14.65 -3.31
N MET A 192 39.66 -15.11 -2.71
CA MET A 192 40.80 -14.26 -2.37
C MET A 192 42.00 -14.58 -3.25
N PRO A 193 42.61 -13.59 -3.92
CA PRO A 193 43.89 -13.78 -4.59
C PRO A 193 44.96 -14.24 -3.59
N ASN A 194 45.80 -15.18 -4.02
CA ASN A 194 46.88 -15.70 -3.20
C ASN A 194 47.83 -14.58 -2.76
N VAL A 195 48.11 -13.61 -3.63
CA VAL A 195 48.88 -12.39 -3.34
C VAL A 195 48.37 -11.69 -2.09
N VAL A 196 47.07 -11.40 -2.04
CA VAL A 196 46.45 -10.72 -0.89
C VAL A 196 46.54 -11.58 0.37
N ARG A 197 46.32 -12.90 0.25
CA ARG A 197 46.29 -13.85 1.39
C ARG A 197 47.66 -14.08 2.03
N THR A 198 48.73 -14.17 1.23
CA THR A 198 50.08 -14.36 1.77
C THR A 198 50.63 -13.06 2.32
N VAL A 199 50.37 -11.92 1.67
CA VAL A 199 50.79 -10.59 2.15
C VAL A 199 50.23 -10.29 3.55
N THR A 200 49.00 -10.72 3.85
CA THR A 200 48.40 -10.61 5.20
C THR A 200 49.01 -11.56 6.24
N ARG A 201 49.62 -12.68 5.80
CA ARG A 201 50.25 -13.67 6.70
C ARG A 201 51.75 -13.48 6.86
N SER A 202 52.42 -12.84 5.90
CA SER A 202 53.76 -12.32 6.08
C SER A 202 53.71 -11.26 7.17
N THR A 203 54.75 -11.22 8.00
CA THR A 203 55.02 -10.20 9.03
C THR A 203 55.06 -8.76 8.48
N MET A 204 54.74 -8.54 7.21
CA MET A 204 54.46 -7.24 6.59
C MET A 204 53.42 -6.41 7.34
N ILE A 205 52.40 -7.03 7.96
CA ILE A 205 51.46 -6.27 8.80
C ILE A 205 52.15 -5.74 10.07
N GLU A 206 53.15 -6.44 10.60
CA GLU A 206 53.96 -5.97 11.73
C GLU A 206 54.96 -4.88 11.32
N GLN A 207 55.20 -4.70 10.01
CA GLN A 207 56.01 -3.61 9.46
C GLN A 207 55.22 -2.31 9.26
N TYR A 208 53.91 -2.32 9.55
CA TYR A 208 53.02 -1.16 9.51
C TYR A 208 52.53 -0.79 10.91
#